data_AF-A0A010KCF6-F1
#
_entry.id   AF-A0A010KCF6-F1
#
_cell.length_a   1.000
_cell.length_b   1.000
_cell.length_c   1.000
_cell.angle_alpha   90.00
_cell.angle_beta   90.00
_cell.angle_gamma   90.00
#
_symmetry.space_group_name_H-M   'P 1'
#
loop_
_entity.id
_entity.type
_entity.pdbx_description
1 polymer ?
#
loop_
_entity_poly.entity_id
_entity_poly.type
_entity_poly.pdbx_seq_one_letter_code
_entity_poly.pdbx_strand_id
1 'polypeptide(L)'
;MFYVVGQPVAHIFELMKDFLNNMGTTNALLMGIILASMMCIDLGGPINKAAYAFTVGLLTTNTYMPMAATMAGGMVPAIGMAIATFIARNKFSTGEKDAGKAAFVLGLCFISEGAIPFAAKDPMRVIPTCILGGAVTGALVALFHCELVTPHGGVFVLLIPNAINHAGLYLTAIAAGSIVTGISYAIVKKKIEEKAVTTA
;
A
#
# COMPACT_ATOMS: atom_id res chain seq x y z
N MET A 1 15.37 17.16 28.50
CA MET A 1 14.84 16.08 27.62
C MET A 1 15.16 16.32 26.14
N PHE A 2 14.96 17.54 25.60
CA PHE A 2 15.32 17.88 24.21
C PHE A 2 16.79 17.55 23.83
N TYR A 3 17.77 17.83 24.70
CA TYR A 3 19.18 17.56 24.39
C TYR A 3 19.65 16.13 24.70
N VAL A 4 19.08 15.46 25.71
CA VAL A 4 19.52 14.12 26.15
C VAL A 4 18.98 13.01 25.25
N VAL A 5 17.75 13.18 24.75
CA VAL A 5 17.13 12.21 23.81
C VAL A 5 17.26 12.69 22.36
N GLY A 6 17.16 14.00 22.11
CA GLY A 6 17.17 14.55 20.76
C GLY A 6 18.48 14.39 20.02
N GLN A 7 19.64 14.52 20.70
CA GLN A 7 20.94 14.36 20.05
C GLN A 7 21.20 12.90 19.59
N PRO A 8 21.01 11.87 20.43
CA PRO A 8 21.09 10.48 19.97
C PRO A 8 20.12 10.16 18.83
N VAL A 9 18.88 10.67 18.91
CA VAL A 9 17.85 10.42 17.89
C VAL A 9 18.20 11.12 16.57
N ALA A 10 18.66 12.37 16.61
CA ALA A 10 19.11 13.10 15.42
C ALA A 10 20.31 12.40 14.75
N HIS A 11 21.25 11.87 15.54
CA HIS A 11 22.39 11.14 15.01
C HIS A 11 21.97 9.83 14.32
N ILE A 12 20.98 9.11 14.87
CA ILE A 12 20.39 7.94 14.22
C ILE A 12 19.71 8.35 12.90
N PHE A 13 18.96 9.45 12.87
CA PHE A 13 18.33 9.95 11.64
C PHE A 13 19.35 10.36 10.57
N GLU A 14 20.46 11.02 10.94
CA GLU A 14 21.53 11.34 9.99
C GLU A 14 22.26 10.08 9.51
N LEU A 15 22.53 9.09 10.38
CA LEU A 15 23.09 7.79 9.95
C LEU A 15 22.15 7.06 8.97
N MET A 16 20.84 7.10 9.24
CA MET A 16 19.84 6.53 8.35
C MET A 16 19.82 7.29 7.01
N LYS A 17 19.80 8.61 7.04
CA LYS A 17 19.87 9.45 5.84
C LYS A 17 21.14 9.19 5.03
N ASP A 18 22.31 9.12 5.66
CA ASP A 18 23.57 8.83 4.98
C ASP A 18 23.58 7.43 4.37
N PHE A 19 23.04 6.44 5.08
CA PHE A 19 22.83 5.11 4.52
C PHE A 19 21.95 5.18 3.27
N LEU A 20 20.81 5.88 3.34
CA LEU A 20 19.86 6.01 2.23
C LEU A 20 20.40 6.82 1.05
N ASN A 21 21.15 7.89 1.30
CA ASN A 21 21.77 8.71 0.26
C ASN A 21 22.89 7.96 -0.48
N ASN A 22 23.55 7.02 0.18
CA ASN A 22 24.57 6.17 -0.43
C ASN A 22 24.00 4.83 -0.95
N MET A 23 22.69 4.64 -0.92
CA MET A 23 22.07 3.45 -1.50
C MET A 23 22.12 3.51 -3.03
N GLY A 24 22.76 2.51 -3.64
CA GLY A 24 22.61 2.25 -5.07
C GLY A 24 21.17 1.88 -5.43
N THR A 25 20.86 1.91 -6.74
CA THR A 25 19.52 1.64 -7.29
C THR A 25 18.89 0.34 -6.78
N THR A 26 19.69 -0.72 -6.63
CA THR A 26 19.22 -2.02 -6.11
C THR A 26 18.70 -1.92 -4.67
N ASN A 27 19.36 -1.15 -3.81
CA ASN A 27 18.94 -0.99 -2.41
C ASN A 27 17.68 -0.11 -2.32
N ALA A 28 17.56 0.90 -3.19
CA ALA A 28 16.37 1.76 -3.24
C ALA A 28 15.12 0.95 -3.65
N LEU A 29 15.29 0.06 -4.62
CA LEU A 29 14.25 -0.89 -5.03
C LEU A 29 13.81 -1.78 -3.88
N LEU A 30 14.78 -2.38 -3.18
CA LEU A 30 14.53 -3.31 -2.08
C LEU A 30 13.82 -2.63 -0.91
N MET A 31 14.20 -1.40 -0.60
CA MET A 31 13.52 -0.59 0.41
C MET A 31 12.08 -0.24 0.00
N GLY A 32 11.87 0.19 -1.24
CA GLY A 32 10.52 0.47 -1.76
C GLY A 32 9.61 -0.75 -1.64
N ILE A 33 10.11 -1.93 -2.05
CA ILE A 33 9.42 -3.21 -1.92
C ILE A 33 9.03 -3.47 -0.45
N ILE A 34 9.99 -3.41 0.48
CA ILE A 34 9.75 -3.71 1.89
C ILE A 34 8.70 -2.77 2.48
N LEU A 35 8.86 -1.46 2.29
CA LEU A 35 7.97 -0.46 2.90
C LEU A 35 6.55 -0.57 2.37
N ALA A 36 6.38 -0.67 1.05
CA ALA A 36 5.05 -0.81 0.44
C ALA A 36 4.41 -2.16 0.80
N SER A 37 5.19 -3.24 0.91
CA SER A 37 4.71 -4.53 1.42
C SER A 37 4.26 -4.45 2.88
N MET A 38 5.02 -3.78 3.76
CA MET A 38 4.65 -3.59 5.16
C MET A 38 3.29 -2.93 5.33
N MET A 39 2.97 -1.95 4.46
CA MET A 39 1.66 -1.30 4.45
C MET A 39 0.50 -2.25 4.14
N CYS A 40 0.78 -3.39 3.50
CA CYS A 40 -0.22 -4.36 3.09
C CYS A 40 -0.42 -5.53 4.06
N ILE A 41 0.48 -5.73 5.04
CA ILE A 41 0.52 -6.94 5.89
C ILE A 41 -0.71 -7.04 6.80
N ASP A 42 -1.07 -5.94 7.47
CA ASP A 42 -2.08 -5.92 8.52
C ASP A 42 -3.19 -4.89 8.29
N LEU A 43 -3.28 -4.33 7.08
CA LEU A 43 -4.39 -3.50 6.61
C LEU A 43 -4.75 -2.33 7.55
N GLY A 44 -3.73 -1.64 8.07
CA GLY A 44 -3.86 -0.51 9.01
C GLY A 44 -3.46 -0.83 10.45
N GLY A 45 -2.87 -2.01 10.68
CA GLY A 45 -2.39 -2.46 11.98
C GLY A 45 -1.01 -1.90 12.38
N PRO A 46 -0.37 -2.50 13.40
CA PRO A 46 0.92 -2.05 13.94
C PRO A 46 2.07 -2.00 12.93
N ILE A 47 2.16 -2.94 11.99
CA ILE A 47 3.24 -3.01 10.99
C ILE A 47 3.08 -1.90 9.96
N ASN A 48 1.86 -1.68 9.47
CA ASN A 48 1.54 -0.56 8.60
C ASN A 48 1.86 0.78 9.28
N LYS A 49 1.41 0.97 10.53
CA LYS A 49 1.69 2.21 11.28
C LYS A 49 3.18 2.40 11.60
N ALA A 50 3.92 1.32 11.81
CA ALA A 50 5.36 1.38 12.01
C ALA A 50 6.09 1.83 10.73
N ALA A 51 5.73 1.28 9.57
CA ALA A 51 6.27 1.72 8.28
C ALA A 51 5.94 3.20 8.00
N TYR A 52 4.69 3.59 8.26
CA TYR A 52 4.27 4.99 8.16
C TYR A 52 5.13 5.91 9.03
N ALA A 53 5.20 5.65 10.34
CA ALA A 53 5.96 6.47 11.28
C ALA A 53 7.45 6.56 10.92
N PHE A 54 8.05 5.45 10.49
CA PHE A 54 9.43 5.39 10.00
C PHE A 54 9.64 6.37 8.84
N THR A 55 8.78 6.32 7.82
CA THR A 55 8.92 7.20 6.65
C THR A 55 8.58 8.66 6.94
N VAL A 56 7.69 8.94 7.89
CA VAL A 56 7.47 10.31 8.39
C VAL A 56 8.75 10.87 9.00
N GLY A 57 9.47 10.06 9.79
CA GLY A 57 10.75 10.46 10.36
C GLY A 57 11.79 10.83 9.30
N LEU A 58 11.81 10.10 8.18
CA LEU A 58 12.72 10.36 7.05
C LEU A 58 12.40 11.63 6.25
N LEU A 59 11.20 12.20 6.38
CA LEU A 59 10.91 13.51 5.81
C LEU A 59 11.76 14.61 6.44
N THR A 60 12.14 14.47 7.71
CA THR A 60 12.99 15.44 8.43
C THR A 60 14.42 15.50 7.89
N THR A 61 14.85 14.46 7.17
CA THR A 61 16.17 14.35 6.56
C THR A 61 16.15 14.58 5.05
N ASN A 62 15.04 15.09 4.52
CA ASN A 62 14.79 15.30 3.08
C ASN A 62 14.86 14.01 2.25
N THR A 63 14.50 12.86 2.84
CA THR A 63 14.45 11.58 2.12
C THR A 63 13.01 11.20 1.78
N TYR A 64 12.58 11.46 0.54
CA TYR A 64 11.17 11.48 0.15
C TYR A 64 10.64 10.22 -0.55
N MET A 65 11.51 9.44 -1.21
CA MET A 65 11.09 8.19 -1.88
C MET A 65 10.44 7.17 -0.92
N PRO A 66 10.97 6.93 0.30
CA PRO A 66 10.31 6.06 1.28
C PRO A 66 8.86 6.46 1.56
N MET A 67 8.61 7.76 1.71
CA MET A 67 7.26 8.29 1.95
C MET A 67 6.34 7.99 0.76
N ALA A 68 6.81 8.20 -0.48
CA ALA A 68 6.04 7.86 -1.67
C ALA A 68 5.71 6.36 -1.72
N ALA A 69 6.66 5.47 -1.42
CA ALA A 69 6.44 4.03 -1.47
C ALA A 69 5.40 3.57 -0.43
N THR A 70 5.50 4.08 0.80
CA THR A 70 4.55 3.81 1.87
C THR A 70 3.15 4.34 1.54
N MET A 71 3.03 5.57 1.02
CA MET A 71 1.73 6.14 0.67
C MET A 71 1.09 5.38 -0.50
N ALA A 72 1.86 4.99 -1.51
CA ALA A 72 1.36 4.22 -2.63
C ALA A 72 0.89 2.82 -2.16
N GLY A 73 1.72 2.15 -1.36
CA GLY A 73 1.44 0.83 -0.82
C GLY A 73 0.16 0.76 0.01
N GLY A 74 -0.14 1.77 0.83
CA GLY A 74 -1.35 1.77 1.65
C GLY A 74 -2.67 1.89 0.87
N MET A 75 -2.64 2.38 -0.38
CA MET A 75 -3.83 2.43 -1.25
C MET A 75 -4.14 1.07 -1.89
N VAL A 76 -3.11 0.25 -2.11
CA VAL A 76 -3.18 -0.98 -2.93
C VAL A 76 -4.17 -2.03 -2.41
N PRO A 77 -4.24 -2.36 -1.10
CA PRO A 77 -5.11 -3.44 -0.63
C PRO A 77 -6.58 -3.21 -0.97
N ALA A 78 -7.12 -2.03 -0.64
CA ALA A 78 -8.53 -1.73 -0.81
C ALA A 78 -8.92 -1.59 -2.29
N ILE A 79 -8.08 -0.95 -3.11
CA ILE A 79 -8.28 -0.85 -4.57
C ILE A 79 -8.18 -2.24 -5.21
N GLY A 80 -7.20 -3.05 -4.82
CA GLY A 80 -7.01 -4.41 -5.31
C GLY A 80 -8.21 -5.31 -5.01
N MET A 81 -8.76 -5.23 -3.80
CA MET A 81 -9.99 -5.97 -3.46
C MET A 81 -11.17 -5.54 -4.30
N ALA A 82 -11.35 -4.23 -4.53
CA ALA A 82 -12.39 -3.72 -5.41
C ALA A 82 -12.24 -4.28 -6.84
N ILE A 83 -11.03 -4.25 -7.40
CA ILE A 83 -10.71 -4.81 -8.72
C ILE A 83 -11.07 -6.30 -8.77
N ALA A 84 -10.70 -7.08 -7.74
CA ALA A 84 -11.04 -8.50 -7.70
C ALA A 84 -12.55 -8.74 -7.76
N THR A 85 -13.36 -7.92 -7.07
CA THR A 85 -14.83 -8.03 -7.10
C THR A 85 -15.44 -7.70 -8.45
N PHE A 86 -14.81 -6.80 -9.23
CA PHE A 86 -15.26 -6.48 -10.58
C PHE A 86 -14.87 -7.56 -11.59
N ILE A 87 -13.63 -8.07 -11.53
CA ILE A 87 -13.12 -9.08 -12.47
C ILE A 87 -13.78 -10.44 -12.25
N ALA A 88 -13.81 -10.92 -11.00
CA ALA A 88 -14.31 -12.23 -10.66
C ALA A 88 -15.67 -12.17 -9.96
N ARG A 89 -16.57 -11.29 -10.42
CA ARG A 89 -17.90 -11.02 -9.83
C ARG A 89 -18.69 -12.28 -9.45
N ASN A 90 -18.53 -13.37 -10.20
CA ASN A 90 -19.22 -14.64 -10.03
C ASN A 90 -18.74 -15.43 -8.79
N LYS A 91 -17.60 -15.05 -8.21
CA LYS A 91 -16.97 -15.68 -7.04
C LYS A 91 -17.26 -14.94 -5.74
N PHE A 92 -18.00 -13.84 -5.78
CA PHE A 92 -18.29 -12.99 -4.62
C PHE A 92 -19.79 -12.96 -4.33
N SER A 93 -20.14 -12.90 -3.04
CA SER A 93 -21.52 -12.68 -2.61
C SER A 93 -21.97 -11.25 -2.91
N THR A 94 -23.28 -10.98 -2.83
CA THR A 94 -23.83 -9.62 -3.00
C THR A 94 -23.19 -8.63 -2.02
N GLY A 95 -23.07 -9.02 -0.75
CA GLY A 95 -22.42 -8.18 0.26
C GLY A 95 -20.94 -7.92 -0.01
N GLU A 96 -20.19 -8.91 -0.54
CA GLU A 96 -18.79 -8.68 -0.93
C GLU A 96 -18.68 -7.74 -2.14
N LYS A 97 -19.61 -7.79 -3.09
CA LYS A 97 -19.63 -6.88 -4.25
C LYS A 97 -19.88 -5.43 -3.82
N ASP A 98 -20.79 -5.22 -2.87
CA ASP A 98 -21.07 -3.88 -2.35
C ASP A 98 -19.91 -3.36 -1.48
N ALA A 99 -19.31 -4.24 -0.67
CA ALA A 99 -18.05 -3.92 0.03
C ALA A 99 -16.92 -3.55 -0.95
N GLY A 100 -16.85 -4.19 -2.12
CA GLY A 100 -15.86 -3.90 -3.16
C GLY A 100 -15.99 -2.48 -3.72
N LYS A 101 -17.23 -2.00 -3.96
CA LYS A 101 -17.47 -0.62 -4.39
C LYS A 101 -17.03 0.38 -3.33
N ALA A 102 -17.33 0.12 -2.06
CA ALA A 102 -16.89 0.96 -0.95
C ALA A 102 -15.36 0.94 -0.81
N ALA A 103 -14.74 -0.24 -0.89
CA ALA A 103 -13.30 -0.43 -0.81
C ALA A 103 -12.54 0.35 -1.89
N PHE A 104 -13.10 0.49 -3.09
CA PHE A 104 -12.50 1.31 -4.15
C PHE A 104 -12.32 2.77 -3.70
N VAL A 105 -13.40 3.38 -3.20
CA VAL A 105 -13.38 4.78 -2.74
C VAL A 105 -12.47 4.93 -1.53
N LEU A 106 -12.55 4.01 -0.58
CA LEU A 106 -11.68 4.00 0.61
C LEU A 106 -10.19 3.90 0.22
N GLY A 107 -9.85 3.05 -0.74
CA GLY A 107 -8.48 2.92 -1.24
C GLY A 107 -7.96 4.21 -1.91
N LEU A 108 -8.81 4.90 -2.68
CA LEU A 108 -8.46 6.23 -3.23
C LEU A 108 -8.20 7.27 -2.13
N CYS A 109 -8.83 7.11 -0.97
CA CYS A 109 -8.62 7.94 0.22
C CYS A 109 -7.51 7.44 1.14
N PHE A 110 -6.70 6.44 0.72
CA PHE A 110 -5.66 5.82 1.56
C PHE A 110 -6.19 5.18 2.84
N ILE A 111 -7.37 4.57 2.75
CA ILE A 111 -7.98 3.79 3.82
C ILE A 111 -7.84 2.31 3.43
N SER A 112 -6.74 1.71 3.88
CA SER A 112 -6.39 0.30 3.62
C SER A 112 -7.39 -0.69 4.26
N GLU A 113 -8.11 -0.23 5.28
CA GLU A 113 -9.12 -0.95 6.06
C GLU A 113 -10.31 -1.40 5.20
N GLY A 114 -10.51 -0.77 4.03
CA GLY A 114 -11.51 -1.21 3.05
C GLY A 114 -11.31 -2.68 2.60
N ALA A 115 -10.11 -3.24 2.78
CA ALA A 115 -9.83 -4.65 2.51
C ALA A 115 -10.15 -5.61 3.67
N ILE A 116 -10.35 -5.12 4.90
CA ILE A 116 -10.62 -5.95 6.09
C ILE A 116 -11.81 -6.90 5.91
N PRO A 117 -12.97 -6.48 5.34
CA PRO A 117 -14.10 -7.40 5.15
C PRO A 117 -13.78 -8.63 4.30
N PHE A 118 -12.79 -8.51 3.40
CA PHE A 118 -12.31 -9.61 2.57
C PHE A 118 -11.28 -10.45 3.29
N ALA A 119 -10.30 -9.80 3.94
CA ALA A 119 -9.29 -10.49 4.73
C ALA A 119 -9.89 -11.25 5.92
N ALA A 120 -10.96 -10.76 6.54
CA ALA A 120 -11.67 -11.46 7.61
C ALA A 120 -12.29 -12.79 7.14
N LYS A 121 -12.67 -12.89 5.86
CA LYS A 121 -13.23 -14.11 5.28
C LYS A 121 -12.17 -15.05 4.70
N ASP A 122 -11.08 -14.49 4.18
CA ASP A 122 -10.09 -15.23 3.41
C ASP A 122 -8.65 -14.69 3.61
N PRO A 123 -8.14 -14.68 4.85
CA PRO A 123 -6.90 -13.97 5.19
C PRO A 123 -5.69 -14.58 4.49
N MET A 124 -5.66 -15.92 4.38
CA MET A 124 -4.57 -16.67 3.77
C MET A 124 -4.37 -16.40 2.29
N ARG A 125 -5.35 -15.81 1.60
CA ARG A 125 -5.25 -15.44 0.18
C ARG A 125 -5.18 -13.94 -0.01
N VAL A 126 -5.94 -13.17 0.77
CA VAL A 126 -5.96 -11.70 0.65
C VAL A 126 -4.62 -11.11 1.07
N ILE A 127 -4.08 -11.46 2.24
CA ILE A 127 -2.85 -10.82 2.74
C ILE A 127 -1.65 -11.07 1.80
N PRO A 128 -1.37 -12.31 1.35
CA PRO A 128 -0.24 -12.54 0.44
C PRO A 128 -0.39 -11.83 -0.91
N THR A 129 -1.62 -11.74 -1.45
CA THR A 129 -1.86 -11.05 -2.72
C THR A 129 -1.73 -9.53 -2.59
N CYS A 130 -2.15 -8.96 -1.46
CA CYS A 130 -1.91 -7.55 -1.15
C CYS A 130 -0.41 -7.26 -0.97
N ILE A 131 0.34 -8.12 -0.26
CA ILE A 131 1.80 -7.98 -0.11
C ILE A 131 2.50 -8.00 -1.47
N LEU A 132 2.08 -8.91 -2.36
CA LEU A 132 2.60 -9.01 -3.73
C LEU A 132 2.35 -7.71 -4.51
N GLY A 133 1.13 -7.17 -4.48
CA GLY A 133 0.82 -5.90 -5.14
C GLY A 133 1.58 -4.73 -4.53
N GLY A 134 1.69 -4.68 -3.20
CA GLY A 134 2.50 -3.69 -2.48
C GLY A 134 3.97 -3.75 -2.90
N ALA A 135 4.55 -4.94 -3.00
CA ALA A 135 5.93 -5.13 -3.48
C ALA A 135 6.12 -4.55 -4.89
N VAL A 136 5.19 -4.83 -5.80
CA VAL A 136 5.21 -4.29 -7.18
C VAL A 136 5.11 -2.77 -7.17
N THR A 137 4.18 -2.21 -6.39
CA THR A 137 4.02 -0.75 -6.27
C THR A 137 5.29 -0.10 -5.72
N GLY A 138 5.86 -0.65 -4.65
CA GLY A 138 7.09 -0.14 -4.03
C GLY A 138 8.29 -0.20 -4.97
N ALA A 139 8.44 -1.30 -5.73
CA ALA A 139 9.46 -1.44 -6.75
C ALA A 139 9.30 -0.38 -7.85
N LEU A 140 8.09 -0.18 -8.36
CA LEU A 140 7.82 0.81 -9.42
C LEU A 140 8.03 2.25 -8.93
N VAL A 141 7.61 2.58 -7.70
CA VAL A 141 7.88 3.89 -7.09
C VAL A 141 9.39 4.17 -7.04
N ALA A 142 10.18 3.19 -6.61
CA ALA A 142 11.63 3.32 -6.54
C ALA A 142 12.26 3.43 -7.95
N LEU A 143 11.81 2.63 -8.92
CA LEU A 143 12.29 2.67 -10.32
C LEU A 143 11.96 3.99 -11.02
N PHE A 144 10.79 4.56 -10.75
CA PHE A 144 10.35 5.83 -11.31
C PHE A 144 10.88 7.04 -10.55
N HIS A 145 11.69 6.82 -9.50
CA HIS A 145 12.19 7.88 -8.63
C HIS A 145 11.06 8.80 -8.15
N CYS A 146 9.92 8.21 -7.78
CA CYS A 146 8.79 8.95 -7.25
C CYS A 146 9.10 9.41 -5.82
N GLU A 147 8.87 10.70 -5.56
CA GLU A 147 9.13 11.34 -4.29
C GLU A 147 7.88 12.06 -3.78
N LEU A 148 7.60 11.94 -2.49
CA LEU A 148 6.47 12.57 -1.84
C LEU A 148 6.94 13.34 -0.61
N VAL A 149 6.79 14.66 -0.62
CA VAL A 149 7.33 15.55 0.41
C VAL A 149 6.39 15.75 1.60
N THR A 150 5.16 15.27 1.50
CA THR A 150 4.14 15.35 2.56
C THR A 150 3.65 13.97 2.97
N PRO A 151 3.32 13.76 4.26
CA PRO A 151 2.76 12.51 4.74
C PRO A 151 1.25 12.51 4.49
N HIS A 152 0.84 12.63 3.23
CA HIS A 152 -0.56 12.72 2.83
C HIS A 152 -0.89 11.54 1.93
N GLY A 153 -1.86 10.75 2.36
CA GLY A 153 -2.35 9.61 1.60
C GLY A 153 -3.39 10.01 0.56
N GLY A 154 -3.59 9.10 -0.38
CA GLY A 154 -4.73 9.12 -1.29
C GLY A 154 -4.47 9.94 -2.54
N VAL A 155 -5.41 9.89 -3.48
CA VAL A 155 -5.31 10.63 -4.74
C VAL A 155 -5.33 12.15 -4.54
N PHE A 156 -5.77 12.63 -3.37
CA PHE A 156 -5.84 14.05 -3.04
C PHE A 156 -4.46 14.72 -2.97
N VAL A 157 -3.40 13.95 -2.68
CA VAL A 157 -2.04 14.49 -2.65
C VAL A 157 -1.60 15.02 -4.02
N LEU A 158 -2.18 14.49 -5.10
CA LEU A 158 -1.91 14.91 -6.48
C LEU A 158 -2.46 16.31 -6.80
N LEU A 159 -3.40 16.81 -5.99
CA LEU A 159 -3.97 18.15 -6.13
C LEU A 159 -3.11 19.22 -5.44
N ILE A 160 -2.15 18.81 -4.60
CA ILE A 160 -1.26 19.73 -3.89
C ILE A 160 -0.06 20.01 -4.80
N PRO A 161 0.16 21.27 -5.22
CA PRO A 161 1.28 21.62 -6.08
C PRO A 161 2.62 21.23 -5.44
N ASN A 162 3.49 20.58 -6.22
CA ASN A 162 4.82 20.13 -5.81
C ASN A 162 4.86 19.13 -4.64
N ALA A 163 3.73 18.55 -4.24
CA ALA A 163 3.74 17.48 -3.23
C ALA A 163 4.37 16.19 -3.76
N ILE A 164 4.22 15.93 -5.06
CA ILE A 164 4.77 14.77 -5.77
C ILE A 164 5.47 15.19 -7.06
N ASN A 165 6.61 14.58 -7.37
CA ASN A 165 7.40 14.93 -8.56
C ASN A 165 6.84 14.32 -9.87
N HIS A 166 6.46 13.04 -9.85
CA HIS A 166 6.01 12.28 -11.03
C HIS A 166 4.59 11.72 -10.84
N ALA A 167 3.59 12.60 -10.73
CA ALA A 167 2.20 12.22 -10.43
C ALA A 167 1.63 11.08 -11.31
N GLY A 168 1.88 11.13 -12.62
CA GLY A 168 1.41 10.09 -13.55
C GLY A 168 2.08 8.73 -13.34
N LEU A 169 3.39 8.71 -13.13
CA LEU A 169 4.13 7.47 -12.85
C LEU A 169 3.77 6.89 -11.48
N TYR A 170 3.50 7.75 -10.50
CA TYR A 170 3.01 7.35 -9.19
C TYR A 170 1.63 6.69 -9.25
N LEU A 171 0.67 7.30 -9.96
CA LEU A 171 -0.64 6.70 -10.22
C LEU A 171 -0.50 5.36 -10.96
N THR A 172 0.43 5.28 -11.91
CA THR A 172 0.72 4.04 -12.65
C THR A 172 1.24 2.95 -11.71
N ALA A 173 2.13 3.28 -10.78
CA ALA A 173 2.65 2.34 -9.79
C ALA A 173 1.56 1.81 -8.83
N ILE A 174 0.65 2.68 -8.37
CA ILE A 174 -0.51 2.30 -7.55
C ILE A 174 -1.44 1.38 -8.34
N ALA A 175 -1.78 1.78 -9.58
CA ALA A 175 -2.66 1.02 -10.45
C ALA A 175 -2.08 -0.37 -10.75
N ALA A 176 -0.79 -0.46 -11.09
CA ALA A 176 -0.11 -1.71 -11.37
C ALA A 176 -0.16 -2.68 -10.18
N GLY A 177 0.21 -2.23 -8.97
CA GLY A 177 0.14 -3.10 -7.78
C GLY A 177 -1.29 -3.47 -7.41
N SER A 178 -2.25 -2.56 -7.57
CA SER A 178 -3.67 -2.84 -7.33
C SER A 178 -4.23 -3.88 -8.30
N ILE A 179 -3.83 -3.81 -9.59
CA ILE A 179 -4.17 -4.81 -10.60
C ILE A 179 -3.54 -6.15 -10.24
N VAL A 180 -2.27 -6.17 -9.83
CA VAL A 180 -1.58 -7.39 -9.39
C VAL A 180 -2.31 -8.03 -8.21
N THR A 181 -2.65 -7.27 -7.17
CA THR A 181 -3.46 -7.75 -6.03
C THR A 181 -4.80 -8.31 -6.50
N GLY A 182 -5.53 -7.53 -7.30
CA GLY A 182 -6.88 -7.86 -7.72
C GLY A 182 -6.96 -9.10 -8.62
N ILE A 183 -6.07 -9.19 -9.62
CA ILE A 183 -5.98 -10.36 -10.51
C ILE A 183 -5.51 -11.59 -9.73
N SER A 184 -4.46 -11.47 -8.92
CA SER A 184 -3.93 -12.59 -8.14
C SER A 184 -4.99 -13.15 -7.20
N TYR A 185 -5.71 -12.29 -6.48
CA TYR A 185 -6.79 -12.73 -5.61
C TYR A 185 -7.97 -13.30 -6.40
N ALA A 186 -8.36 -12.67 -7.51
CA ALA A 186 -9.42 -13.17 -8.38
C ALA A 186 -9.13 -14.59 -8.93
N ILE A 187 -7.87 -14.90 -9.24
CA ILE A 187 -7.44 -16.23 -9.69
C ILE A 187 -7.52 -17.24 -8.54
N VAL A 188 -6.93 -16.92 -7.38
CA VAL A 188 -6.78 -17.86 -6.26
C VAL A 188 -8.08 -18.05 -5.45
N LYS A 189 -9.00 -17.07 -5.46
CA LYS A 189 -10.31 -17.20 -4.81
C LYS A 189 -11.12 -18.32 -5.48
N LYS A 190 -11.69 -19.21 -4.67
CA LYS A 190 -12.59 -20.29 -5.14
C LYS A 190 -14.00 -19.73 -5.38
N LYS A 191 -14.74 -20.36 -6.31
CA LYS A 191 -16.14 -20.01 -6.54
C LYS A 191 -16.96 -20.38 -5.30
N ILE A 192 -17.92 -19.54 -4.94
CA ILE A 192 -18.88 -19.86 -3.88
C ILE A 192 -19.76 -21.00 -4.41
N GLU A 193 -19.74 -22.15 -3.75
CA GLU A 193 -20.73 -23.20 -3.99
C GLU A 193 -22.06 -22.72 -3.43
N GLU A 194 -23.03 -22.45 -4.30
CA GLU A 194 -24.43 -22.34 -3.89
C GLU A 194 -24.85 -23.70 -3.34
N LYS A 195 -25.00 -23.81 -2.02
CA LYS A 195 -25.73 -24.95 -1.45
C LYS A 195 -27.13 -24.90 -2.05
N ALA A 196 -27.43 -25.85 -2.94
CA ALA A 196 -28.76 -26.06 -3.45
C ALA A 196 -29.71 -26.16 -2.24
N VAL A 197 -30.64 -25.21 -2.14
CA VAL A 197 -31.70 -25.27 -1.15
C VAL A 197 -32.55 -26.46 -1.56
N THR A 198 -32.36 -27.59 -0.90
CA THR A 198 -33.24 -28.75 -1.00
C THR A 198 -34.59 -28.31 -0.42
N THR A 199 -35.50 -27.88 -1.29
CA THR A 199 -36.92 -27.75 -0.94
C THR A 199 -37.42 -29.16 -0.66
N ALA A 200 -37.63 -29.46 0.63
CA ALA A 200 -38.36 -30.62 1.11
C ALA A 200 -39.87 -30.37 1.04
#